data_AF-A0A0C9RAM6-F1
#
_entry.id   AF-A0A0C9RAM6-F1
#
_cell.length_a   1.000
_cell.length_b   1.000
_cell.length_c   1.000
_cell.angle_alpha   90.00
_cell.angle_beta   90.00
_cell.angle_gamma   90.00
#
_symmetry.space_group_name_H-M   'P 1'
#
loop_
_entity.id
_entity.type
_entity.pdbx_description
1 polymer ?
#
loop_
_entity_poly.entity_id
_entity_poly.type
_entity_poly.pdbx_seq_one_letter_code
_entity_poly.pdbx_strand_id
1 'polypeptide(L)'
;MARRRFVGTKMSKRLSFYGLVALASLCIFFIVFNQRYNNYIEHRLQPVISVFLPRNNLTYMEMQEVIDQQRRMIERDMEDYVYPRGKYGINISNLDELTMEKGGRPMRSVIVATWRSGSTFVGDVINAHPANFYHYEPMLDFGIVQVRGPPLAQEAIYNIYALFDCEYHKLDNYLNFGKSHPWVFNHNTHLWRQCQNH
;
A
#
# COMPACT_ATOMS: atom_id res chain seq x y z
N MET A 1 24.60 55.87 15.80
CA MET A 1 25.40 54.62 15.95
C MET A 1 25.08 54.02 17.32
N ALA A 2 24.21 53.01 17.40
CA ALA A 2 23.90 52.33 18.66
C ALA A 2 23.79 50.82 18.39
N ARG A 3 24.82 50.08 18.84
CA ARG A 3 25.03 48.66 18.59
C ARG A 3 24.20 47.86 19.61
N ARG A 4 23.06 47.28 19.20
CA ARG A 4 22.29 46.35 20.04
C ARG A 4 23.16 45.12 20.34
N ARG A 5 23.58 44.96 21.60
CA ARG A 5 24.24 43.75 22.11
C ARG A 5 23.21 42.63 22.16
N PHE A 6 23.43 41.58 21.36
CA PHE A 6 22.72 40.32 21.48
C PHE A 6 23.16 39.65 22.80
N VAL A 7 22.28 39.63 23.79
CA VAL A 7 22.50 38.89 25.03
C VAL A 7 22.23 37.43 24.74
N GLY A 8 23.29 36.69 24.40
CA GLY A 8 23.23 35.23 24.29
C GLY A 8 23.01 34.64 25.67
N THR A 9 21.81 34.10 25.91
CA THR A 9 21.48 33.29 27.08
C THR A 9 22.36 32.05 27.06
N LYS A 10 23.42 32.08 27.88
CA LYS A 10 24.34 30.94 28.04
C LYS A 10 23.59 29.84 28.79
N MET A 11 22.93 28.95 28.05
CA MET A 11 22.27 27.79 28.65
C MET A 11 23.28 26.98 29.45
N SER A 12 22.91 26.65 30.69
CA SER A 12 23.71 25.77 31.54
C SER A 12 23.92 24.44 30.81
N LYS A 13 25.18 24.00 30.69
CA LYS A 13 25.55 22.74 30.00
C LYS A 13 24.76 21.54 30.54
N ARG A 14 24.35 21.58 31.81
CA ARG A 14 23.51 20.54 32.45
C ARG A 14 22.08 20.55 31.91
N LEU A 15 21.47 21.72 31.72
CA LEU A 15 20.10 21.84 31.19
C LEU A 15 20.02 21.40 29.71
N SER A 16 21.06 21.69 28.92
CA SER A 16 21.19 21.21 27.55
C SER A 16 21.39 19.69 27.47
N PHE A 17 22.15 19.10 28.40
CA PHE A 17 22.35 17.66 28.46
C PHE A 17 21.07 16.89 28.79
N TYR A 18 20.32 17.31 29.83
CA TYR A 18 19.05 16.67 30.16
C TYR A 18 18.00 16.82 29.05
N GLY A 19 17.99 17.96 28.35
CA GLY A 19 17.12 18.16 27.18
C GLY A 19 17.45 17.20 26.02
N LEU A 20 18.73 16.99 25.72
CA LEU A 20 19.17 16.03 24.70
C LEU A 20 18.85 14.59 25.08
N VAL A 21 19.04 14.20 26.34
CA VAL A 21 18.70 12.87 26.84
C VAL A 21 17.19 12.63 26.75
N ALA A 22 16.37 13.60 27.17
CA ALA A 22 14.92 13.49 27.08
C ALA A 22 14.43 13.34 25.63
N LEU A 23 15.00 14.12 24.70
CA LEU A 23 14.69 14.01 23.27
C LEU A 23 15.08 12.63 22.71
N ALA A 24 16.29 12.16 23.04
CA ALA A 24 16.76 10.84 22.61
C ALA A 24 15.87 9.72 23.16
N SER A 25 15.48 9.77 24.43
CA SER A 25 14.55 8.81 25.03
C SER A 25 13.18 8.83 24.35
N LEU A 26 12.66 10.01 24.00
CA LEU A 26 11.40 10.16 23.29
C LEU A 26 11.49 9.56 21.87
N CYS A 27 12.56 9.84 21.13
CA CYS A 27 12.80 9.27 19.81
C CYS A 27 12.95 7.74 19.87
N ILE A 28 13.70 7.21 20.84
CA ILE A 28 13.85 5.75 21.04
C ILE A 28 12.49 5.13 21.38
N PHE A 29 11.70 5.77 22.24
CA PHE A 29 10.35 5.28 22.55
C PHE A 29 9.47 5.22 21.31
N PHE A 30 9.46 6.24 20.46
CA PHE A 30 8.71 6.22 19.20
C PHE A 30 9.22 5.15 18.22
N ILE A 31 10.54 4.94 18.12
CA ILE A 31 11.11 3.90 17.26
C ILE A 31 10.73 2.51 17.78
N VAL A 32 10.89 2.25 19.07
CA VAL A 32 10.54 0.96 19.69
C VAL A 32 9.04 0.70 19.60
N PHE A 33 8.20 1.72 19.80
CA PHE A 33 6.76 1.59 19.70
C PHE A 33 6.32 1.28 18.25
N ASN A 34 6.88 1.97 17.26
CA ASN A 34 6.62 1.68 15.84
C ASN A 34 7.15 0.29 15.43
N GLN A 35 8.34 -0.11 15.88
CA GLN A 35 8.88 -1.45 15.64
C GLN A 35 8.00 -2.54 16.27
N ARG A 36 7.52 -2.32 17.50
CA ARG A 36 6.69 -3.31 18.20
C ARG A 36 5.29 -3.42 17.59
N TYR A 37 4.74 -2.31 17.09
CA TYR A 37 3.49 -2.30 16.35
C TYR A 37 3.61 -3.06 15.02
N ASN A 38 4.69 -2.82 14.26
CA ASN A 38 4.97 -3.57 13.03
C ASN A 38 5.20 -5.07 13.30
N ASN A 39 5.95 -5.42 14.34
CA ASN A 39 6.16 -6.82 14.74
C ASN A 39 4.86 -7.52 15.18
N TYR A 40 3.91 -6.79 15.78
CA TYR A 40 2.60 -7.32 16.16
C TYR A 40 1.73 -7.62 14.92
N ILE A 41 1.79 -6.77 13.89
CA ILE A 41 1.16 -7.02 12.59
C ILE A 41 1.77 -8.26 11.92
N GLU A 42 3.10 -8.42 12.01
CA GLU A 42 3.82 -9.55 11.41
C GLU A 42 3.52 -10.89 12.10
N HIS A 43 3.39 -10.93 13.44
CA HIS A 43 3.05 -12.16 14.19
C HIS A 43 1.61 -12.64 13.97
N ARG A 44 0.69 -11.77 13.52
CA ARG A 44 -0.65 -12.19 13.09
C ARG A 44 -0.61 -12.98 11.78
N LEU A 45 0.53 -13.03 11.09
CA LEU A 45 0.56 -13.31 9.66
C LEU A 45 1.31 -14.59 9.21
N GLN A 46 1.60 -15.52 10.12
CA GLN A 46 2.09 -16.86 9.77
C GLN A 46 1.48 -17.94 10.69
N PRO A 47 1.19 -19.16 10.20
CA PRO A 47 0.36 -19.50 9.04
C PRO A 47 -0.81 -20.41 9.47
N VAL A 48 -2.04 -20.17 8.99
CA VAL A 48 -3.10 -21.19 9.05
C VAL A 48 -2.94 -22.10 7.83
N ILE A 49 -1.98 -23.02 7.93
CA ILE A 49 -1.87 -24.18 7.03
C ILE A 49 -2.09 -25.42 7.88
N SER A 50 -3.33 -25.88 7.97
CA SER A 50 -3.61 -27.30 8.10
C SER A 50 -5.06 -27.64 7.72
N VAL A 51 -5.16 -28.72 6.96
CA VAL A 51 -6.31 -29.62 6.74
C VAL A 51 -7.02 -29.47 5.39
N PHE A 52 -6.67 -30.43 4.53
CA PHE A 52 -7.17 -30.67 3.18
C PHE A 52 -8.31 -31.70 3.29
N LEU A 53 -9.58 -31.28 3.10
CA LEU A 53 -10.76 -32.05 2.65
C LEU A 53 -12.01 -31.11 2.64
N PRO A 54 -13.09 -31.41 1.88
CA PRO A 54 -13.40 -30.78 0.59
C PRO A 54 -13.59 -29.24 0.71
N ARG A 55 -12.48 -28.51 0.62
CA ARG A 55 -12.34 -27.07 0.90
C ARG A 55 -12.96 -26.12 -0.14
N ASN A 56 -13.30 -26.60 -1.33
CA ASN A 56 -13.53 -25.69 -2.45
C ASN A 56 -14.85 -24.91 -2.35
N ASN A 57 -15.94 -25.57 -1.94
CA ASN A 57 -17.25 -24.90 -1.90
C ASN A 57 -17.39 -23.96 -0.70
N LEU A 58 -16.82 -24.33 0.45
CA LEU A 58 -16.87 -23.49 1.65
C LEU A 58 -16.01 -22.23 1.47
N THR A 59 -14.78 -22.38 0.97
CA THR A 59 -13.90 -21.24 0.66
C THR A 59 -14.47 -20.37 -0.46
N TYR A 60 -15.15 -20.95 -1.46
CA TYR A 60 -15.82 -20.17 -2.49
C TYR A 60 -16.97 -19.33 -1.94
N MET A 61 -17.81 -19.90 -1.06
CA MET A 61 -18.90 -19.15 -0.42
C MET A 61 -18.37 -17.99 0.44
N GLU A 62 -17.32 -18.24 1.22
CA GLU A 62 -16.65 -17.22 2.03
C GLU A 62 -16.05 -16.10 1.16
N MET A 63 -15.34 -16.45 0.08
CA MET A 63 -14.82 -15.45 -0.86
C MET A 63 -15.94 -14.64 -1.51
N GLN A 64 -17.06 -15.29 -1.89
CA GLN A 64 -18.20 -14.60 -2.49
C GLN A 64 -18.84 -13.62 -1.51
N GLU A 65 -18.97 -13.99 -0.24
CA GLU A 65 -19.49 -13.12 0.82
C GLU A 65 -18.61 -11.88 1.01
N VAL A 66 -17.28 -12.07 1.07
CA VAL A 66 -16.31 -10.97 1.15
C VAL A 66 -16.43 -10.04 -0.05
N ILE A 67 -16.51 -10.59 -1.27
CA ILE A 67 -16.67 -9.81 -2.50
C ILE A 67 -17.96 -9.00 -2.46
N ASP A 68 -19.08 -9.61 -2.10
CA ASP A 68 -20.37 -8.92 -2.05
C ASP A 68 -20.42 -7.86 -0.95
N GLN A 69 -19.73 -8.09 0.17
CA GLN A 69 -19.53 -7.08 1.19
C GLN A 69 -18.70 -5.90 0.66
N GLN A 70 -17.60 -6.15 -0.06
CA GLN A 70 -16.78 -5.09 -0.65
C GLN A 70 -17.57 -4.28 -1.68
N ARG A 71 -18.37 -4.93 -2.54
CA ARG A 71 -19.26 -4.23 -3.49
C ARG A 71 -20.16 -3.22 -2.79
N ARG A 72 -20.87 -3.65 -1.73
CA ARG A 72 -21.76 -2.77 -0.95
C ARG A 72 -21.01 -1.63 -0.25
N MET A 73 -19.80 -1.88 0.25
CA MET A 73 -18.97 -0.85 0.89
C MET A 73 -18.52 0.20 -0.12
N ILE A 74 -18.02 -0.23 -1.28
CA ILE A 74 -17.57 0.67 -2.34
C ILE A 74 -18.74 1.48 -2.88
N GLU A 75 -19.90 0.86 -3.14
CA GLU A 75 -21.10 1.58 -3.60
C GLU A 75 -21.52 2.69 -2.64
N ARG A 76 -21.49 2.41 -1.33
CA ARG A 76 -21.78 3.40 -0.29
C ARG A 76 -20.74 4.51 -0.26
N ASP A 77 -19.46 4.17 -0.25
CA ASP A 77 -18.37 5.15 -0.16
C ASP A 77 -18.29 6.04 -1.43
N MET A 78 -18.85 5.56 -2.55
CA MET A 78 -18.90 6.26 -3.83
C MET A 78 -20.22 7.00 -4.11
N GLU A 79 -21.20 6.97 -3.20
CA GLU A 79 -22.54 7.57 -3.40
C GLU A 79 -22.45 9.09 -3.70
N ASP A 80 -21.61 9.80 -2.95
CA ASP A 80 -21.37 11.25 -3.09
C ASP A 80 -20.13 11.59 -3.94
N TYR A 81 -19.53 10.59 -4.62
CA TYR A 81 -18.31 10.83 -5.39
C TYR A 81 -18.58 11.70 -6.63
N VAL A 82 -17.77 12.74 -6.80
CA VAL A 82 -17.91 13.67 -7.93
C VAL A 82 -17.11 13.15 -9.13
N TYR A 83 -17.82 12.49 -10.05
CA TYR A 83 -17.22 12.01 -11.29
C TYR A 83 -16.82 13.16 -12.25
N PRO A 84 -15.76 12.99 -13.08
CA PRO A 84 -15.26 14.02 -13.98
C PRO A 84 -16.28 14.53 -15.00
N ARG A 85 -17.25 13.71 -15.45
CA ARG A 85 -18.32 14.09 -16.38
C ARG A 85 -17.83 14.92 -17.59
N GLY A 86 -16.77 14.45 -18.25
CA GLY A 86 -16.16 15.11 -19.41
C GLY A 86 -15.02 16.08 -19.07
N LYS A 87 -14.83 16.41 -17.80
CA LYS A 87 -13.68 17.21 -17.35
C LYS A 87 -12.38 16.45 -17.63
N TYR A 88 -11.35 17.18 -18.04
CA TYR A 88 -10.03 16.63 -18.39
C TYR A 88 -10.06 15.64 -19.57
N GLY A 89 -11.10 15.69 -20.42
CA GLY A 89 -11.25 14.78 -21.56
C GLY A 89 -11.72 13.37 -21.18
N ILE A 90 -12.18 13.18 -19.94
CA ILE A 90 -12.59 11.88 -19.40
C ILE A 90 -14.10 11.91 -19.17
N ASN A 91 -14.85 11.18 -19.99
CA ASN A 91 -16.30 11.08 -19.85
C ASN A 91 -16.66 9.87 -18.97
N ILE A 92 -16.55 10.06 -17.65
CA ILE A 92 -17.01 9.09 -16.66
C ILE A 92 -18.15 9.70 -15.87
N SER A 93 -19.26 8.97 -15.75
CA SER A 93 -20.48 9.44 -15.08
C SER A 93 -20.87 8.64 -13.83
N ASN A 94 -20.40 7.40 -13.71
CA ASN A 94 -20.76 6.49 -12.63
C ASN A 94 -19.65 5.44 -12.38
N LEU A 95 -19.80 4.66 -11.30
CA LEU A 95 -18.84 3.63 -10.89
C LEU A 95 -18.75 2.45 -11.89
N ASP A 96 -19.85 2.11 -12.57
CA ASP A 96 -19.91 0.93 -13.44
C ASP A 96 -18.99 1.09 -14.65
N GLU A 97 -18.88 2.30 -15.18
CA GLU A 97 -17.93 2.67 -16.24
C GLU A 97 -16.46 2.49 -15.83
N LEU A 98 -16.16 2.43 -14.53
CA LEU A 98 -14.82 2.18 -13.97
C LEU A 98 -14.60 0.73 -13.55
N THR A 99 -15.64 -0.10 -13.50
CA THR A 99 -15.58 -1.43 -12.90
C THR A 99 -15.44 -2.52 -13.96
N MET A 100 -14.34 -3.27 -13.92
CA MET A 100 -14.03 -4.29 -14.94
C MET A 100 -15.08 -5.41 -15.03
N GLU A 101 -15.66 -5.83 -13.90
CA GLU A 101 -16.70 -6.87 -13.88
C GLU A 101 -17.99 -6.46 -14.59
N LYS A 102 -18.22 -5.15 -14.73
CA LYS A 102 -19.37 -4.55 -15.44
C LYS A 102 -19.01 -4.14 -16.89
N GLY A 103 -17.83 -4.52 -17.37
CA GLY A 103 -17.31 -4.12 -18.69
C GLY A 103 -16.74 -2.69 -18.73
N GLY A 104 -16.64 -2.02 -17.59
CA GLY A 104 -16.01 -0.72 -17.44
C GLY A 104 -14.48 -0.78 -17.56
N ARG A 105 -13.85 0.40 -17.62
CA ARG A 105 -12.41 0.56 -17.74
C ARG A 105 -11.86 1.36 -16.55
N PRO A 106 -11.10 0.73 -15.64
CA PRO A 106 -10.56 1.44 -14.48
C PRO A 106 -9.52 2.47 -14.90
N MET A 107 -9.38 3.51 -14.09
CA MET A 107 -8.28 4.44 -14.20
C MET A 107 -6.99 3.75 -13.71
N ARG A 108 -6.00 3.63 -14.59
CA ARG A 108 -4.71 3.01 -14.29
C ARG A 108 -3.63 4.07 -14.17
N SER A 109 -2.88 4.05 -13.08
CA SER A 109 -1.83 5.02 -12.79
C SER A 109 -0.55 4.30 -12.39
N VAL A 110 0.60 4.74 -12.92
CA VAL A 110 1.93 4.27 -12.53
C VAL A 110 2.68 5.42 -11.89
N ILE A 111 3.19 5.20 -10.68
CA ILE A 111 4.10 6.13 -10.01
C ILE A 111 5.52 5.70 -10.34
N VAL A 112 6.20 6.46 -11.19
CA VAL A 112 7.63 6.26 -11.50
C VAL A 112 8.44 7.21 -10.65
N ALA A 113 9.31 6.66 -9.81
CA ALA A 113 10.05 7.43 -8.82
C ALA A 113 11.43 6.82 -8.54
N THR A 114 12.34 7.66 -8.06
CA THR A 114 13.61 7.20 -7.49
C THR A 114 13.44 6.90 -6.01
N TRP A 115 14.37 6.15 -5.43
CA TRP A 115 14.33 5.87 -4.00
C TRP A 115 14.39 7.14 -3.17
N ARG A 116 13.61 7.14 -2.07
CA ARG A 116 13.54 8.24 -1.10
C ARG A 116 13.01 9.57 -1.65
N SER A 117 12.34 9.56 -2.80
CA SER A 117 11.70 10.77 -3.36
C SER A 117 10.31 11.08 -2.77
N GLY A 118 9.83 10.28 -1.81
CA GLY A 118 8.49 10.40 -1.25
C GLY A 118 7.40 9.66 -2.02
N SER A 119 7.75 8.70 -2.87
CA SER A 119 6.79 7.88 -3.63
C SER A 119 5.78 7.14 -2.78
N THR A 120 6.20 6.62 -1.61
CA THR A 120 5.30 5.97 -0.64
C THR A 120 4.19 6.92 -0.19
N PHE A 121 4.54 8.16 0.17
CA PHE A 121 3.57 9.16 0.60
C PHE A 121 2.55 9.47 -0.52
N VAL A 122 3.03 9.64 -1.76
CA VAL A 122 2.12 9.84 -2.90
C VAL A 122 1.22 8.63 -3.12
N GLY A 123 1.77 7.42 -2.96
CA GLY A 123 1.02 6.17 -2.99
C GLY A 123 -0.09 6.12 -1.95
N ASP A 124 0.21 6.47 -0.70
CA ASP A 124 -0.76 6.50 0.40
C ASP A 124 -1.89 7.51 0.15
N VAL A 125 -1.57 8.69 -0.39
CA VAL A 125 -2.57 9.70 -0.77
C VAL A 125 -3.52 9.18 -1.85
N ILE A 126 -3.00 8.48 -2.86
CA ILE A 126 -3.82 7.88 -3.91
C ILE A 126 -4.64 6.70 -3.34
N ASN A 127 -4.04 5.90 -2.47
CA ASN A 127 -4.69 4.74 -1.86
C ASN A 127 -5.79 5.10 -0.84
N ALA A 128 -5.84 6.35 -0.39
CA ALA A 128 -6.94 6.87 0.41
C ALA A 128 -8.27 6.92 -0.36
N HIS A 129 -8.26 6.80 -1.69
CA HIS A 129 -9.49 6.71 -2.49
C HIS A 129 -10.22 5.38 -2.19
N PRO A 130 -11.54 5.40 -1.91
CA PRO A 130 -12.27 4.22 -1.43
C PRO A 130 -12.35 3.09 -2.47
N ALA A 131 -12.44 3.43 -3.76
CA ALA A 131 -12.47 2.47 -4.85
C ALA A 131 -11.09 2.25 -5.52
N ASN A 132 -10.00 2.27 -4.75
CA ASN A 132 -8.65 2.06 -5.28
C ASN A 132 -8.13 0.65 -4.99
N PHE A 133 -7.37 0.10 -5.94
CA PHE A 133 -6.57 -1.09 -5.74
C PHE A 133 -5.10 -0.73 -5.90
N TYR A 134 -4.32 -0.82 -4.81
CA TYR A 134 -2.94 -0.36 -4.78
C TYR A 134 -1.94 -1.52 -4.83
N HIS A 135 -0.95 -1.41 -5.71
CA HIS A 135 0.21 -2.28 -5.76
C HIS A 135 1.43 -1.53 -5.24
N TYR A 136 1.90 -1.91 -4.05
CA TYR A 136 3.10 -1.33 -3.47
C TYR A 136 4.34 -2.07 -3.99
N GLU A 137 5.25 -1.31 -4.61
CA GLU A 137 6.54 -1.80 -5.13
C GLU A 137 6.45 -3.19 -5.79
N PRO A 138 5.60 -3.37 -6.84
CA PRO A 138 5.23 -4.68 -7.38
C PRO A 138 6.37 -5.47 -8.06
N MET A 139 7.57 -4.91 -8.09
CA MET A 139 8.76 -5.43 -8.76
C MET A 139 9.83 -5.90 -7.78
N LEU A 140 9.52 -5.94 -6.48
CA LEU A 140 10.49 -6.34 -5.44
C LEU A 140 10.96 -7.79 -5.57
N ASP A 141 10.20 -8.66 -6.23
CA ASP A 141 10.57 -10.04 -6.51
C ASP A 141 11.77 -10.18 -7.45
N PHE A 142 12.08 -9.14 -8.25
CA PHE A 142 13.31 -9.07 -9.05
C PHE A 142 14.55 -8.70 -8.21
N GLY A 143 14.36 -8.31 -6.95
CA GLY A 143 15.41 -7.86 -6.06
C GLY A 143 15.90 -6.43 -6.34
N ILE A 144 17.03 -6.08 -5.71
CA ILE A 144 17.64 -4.75 -5.80
C ILE A 144 18.49 -4.67 -7.06
N VAL A 145 17.83 -4.56 -8.21
CA VAL A 145 18.48 -4.48 -9.52
C VAL A 145 17.85 -3.39 -10.38
N GLN A 146 18.67 -2.73 -11.21
CA GLN A 146 18.15 -1.83 -12.23
C GLN A 146 17.93 -2.61 -13.54
N VAL A 147 16.67 -2.89 -13.86
CA VAL A 147 16.30 -3.54 -15.12
C VAL A 147 16.43 -2.53 -16.26
N ARG A 148 17.45 -2.71 -17.12
CA ARG A 148 17.72 -1.84 -18.27
C ARG A 148 17.44 -2.49 -19.64
N GLY A 149 17.14 -3.79 -19.66
CA GLY A 149 16.95 -4.56 -20.88
C GLY A 149 16.79 -6.07 -20.61
N PRO A 150 16.85 -6.90 -21.66
CA PRO A 150 16.81 -8.35 -21.53
C PRO A 150 17.92 -8.88 -20.57
N PRO A 151 17.65 -9.98 -19.84
CA PRO A 151 16.47 -10.84 -19.93
C PRO A 151 15.26 -10.35 -19.11
N LEU A 152 15.47 -9.50 -18.10
CA LEU A 152 14.44 -9.16 -17.10
C LEU A 152 13.38 -8.16 -17.60
N ALA A 153 13.71 -7.31 -18.58
CA ALA A 153 12.78 -6.27 -19.04
C ALA A 153 11.46 -6.83 -19.58
N GLN A 154 11.50 -7.98 -20.26
CA GLN A 154 10.29 -8.57 -20.83
C GLN A 154 9.35 -9.09 -19.73
N GLU A 155 9.90 -9.81 -18.75
CA GLU A 155 9.13 -10.30 -17.59
C GLU A 155 8.61 -9.14 -16.75
N ALA A 156 9.42 -8.10 -16.53
CA ALA A 156 9.00 -6.92 -15.79
C ALA A 156 7.82 -6.18 -16.43
N ILE A 157 7.89 -5.96 -17.75
CA ILE A 157 6.81 -5.33 -18.50
C ILE A 157 5.56 -6.23 -18.48
N TYR A 158 5.76 -7.53 -18.65
CA TYR A 158 4.68 -8.52 -18.59
C TYR A 158 3.96 -8.49 -17.23
N ASN A 159 4.71 -8.46 -16.12
CA ASN A 159 4.14 -8.40 -14.77
C ASN A 159 3.30 -7.14 -14.56
N ILE A 160 3.76 -5.98 -15.06
CA ILE A 160 3.01 -4.72 -14.97
C ILE A 160 1.65 -4.84 -15.68
N TYR A 161 1.61 -5.40 -16.90
CA TYR A 161 0.34 -5.61 -17.60
C TYR A 161 -0.57 -6.60 -16.88
N ALA A 162 -0.01 -7.73 -16.42
CA ALA A 162 -0.77 -8.73 -15.69
C ALA A 162 -1.40 -8.17 -14.41
N LEU A 163 -0.69 -7.32 -13.66
CA LEU A 163 -1.23 -6.64 -12.48
C LEU A 163 -2.37 -5.67 -12.86
N PHE A 164 -2.22 -4.91 -13.95
CA PHE A 164 -3.26 -3.98 -14.42
C PHE A 164 -4.52 -4.65 -14.94
N ASP A 165 -4.42 -5.88 -15.42
CA ASP A 165 -5.53 -6.69 -15.94
C ASP A 165 -6.02 -7.74 -14.92
N CYS A 166 -5.49 -7.72 -13.69
CA CYS A 166 -5.79 -8.68 -12.62
C CYS A 166 -5.53 -10.15 -13.03
N GLU A 167 -4.55 -10.40 -13.90
CA GLU A 167 -4.15 -11.74 -14.37
C GLU A 167 -3.09 -12.38 -13.46
N TYR A 168 -3.49 -12.82 -12.26
CA TYR A 168 -2.56 -13.38 -11.27
C TYR A 168 -2.01 -14.77 -11.58
N HIS A 169 -2.62 -15.51 -12.52
CA HIS A 169 -2.25 -16.89 -12.85
C HIS A 169 -0.85 -17.06 -13.48
N LYS A 170 -0.20 -15.95 -13.88
CA LYS A 170 1.16 -15.94 -14.45
C LYS A 170 2.15 -15.14 -13.58
N LEU A 171 1.75 -14.79 -12.36
CA LEU A 171 2.52 -14.00 -11.41
C LEU A 171 3.09 -14.85 -10.27
N ASP A 172 3.47 -16.11 -10.55
CA ASP A 172 3.92 -17.06 -9.53
C ASP A 172 5.10 -16.53 -8.71
N ASN A 173 6.10 -15.91 -9.36
CA ASN A 173 7.26 -15.34 -8.68
C ASN A 173 6.86 -14.24 -7.70
N TYR A 174 6.07 -13.27 -8.18
CA TYR A 174 5.50 -12.19 -7.38
C TYR A 174 4.66 -12.70 -6.19
N LEU A 175 3.75 -13.65 -6.43
CA LEU A 175 2.90 -14.23 -5.40
C LEU A 175 3.71 -15.05 -4.38
N ASN A 176 4.68 -15.83 -4.84
CA ASN A 176 5.54 -16.62 -3.96
C ASN A 176 6.47 -15.73 -3.11
N PHE A 177 6.98 -14.64 -3.68
CA PHE A 177 7.76 -13.65 -2.95
C PHE A 177 6.93 -13.00 -1.85
N GLY A 178 5.71 -12.58 -2.16
CA GLY A 178 4.82 -11.93 -1.19
C GLY A 178 4.39 -12.82 -0.01
N LYS A 179 4.38 -14.16 -0.16
CA LYS A 179 4.10 -15.09 0.95
C LYS A 179 5.09 -14.96 2.11
N SER A 180 6.35 -14.65 1.82
CA SER A 180 7.38 -14.40 2.84
C SER A 180 7.63 -12.92 3.11
N HIS A 181 7.06 -12.03 2.29
CA HIS A 181 7.26 -10.58 2.35
C HIS A 181 5.90 -9.85 2.43
N PRO A 182 5.14 -10.03 3.51
CA PRO A 182 3.76 -9.57 3.58
C PRO A 182 3.57 -8.05 3.50
N TRP A 183 4.62 -7.29 3.81
CA TRP A 183 4.60 -5.84 3.68
C TRP A 183 4.38 -5.38 2.23
N VAL A 184 4.66 -6.22 1.22
CA VAL A 184 4.35 -5.90 -0.17
C VAL A 184 2.84 -5.80 -0.41
N PHE A 185 2.03 -6.54 0.36
CA PHE A 185 0.58 -6.58 0.20
C PHE A 185 -0.18 -5.75 1.23
N ASN A 186 0.39 -5.53 2.42
CA ASN A 186 -0.30 -4.82 3.49
C ASN A 186 -0.55 -3.32 3.22
N HIS A 187 0.17 -2.74 2.25
CA HIS A 187 -0.05 -1.36 1.79
C HIS A 187 -1.37 -1.24 1.01
N ASN A 188 -1.90 -2.32 0.44
CA ASN A 188 -3.27 -2.33 -0.06
C ASN A 188 -4.23 -2.51 1.12
N THR A 189 -4.48 -1.41 1.84
CA THR A 189 -5.25 -1.41 3.09
C THR A 189 -6.67 -1.97 2.93
N HIS A 190 -7.28 -1.78 1.77
CA HIS A 190 -8.64 -2.26 1.47
C HIS A 190 -8.68 -3.78 1.38
N LEU A 191 -7.77 -4.38 0.62
CA LEU A 191 -7.62 -5.83 0.50
C LEU A 191 -7.10 -6.45 1.80
N TRP A 192 -6.06 -5.85 2.37
CA TRP A 192 -5.35 -6.39 3.54
C TRP A 192 -6.26 -6.58 4.75
N ARG A 193 -7.19 -5.65 4.97
CA ARG A 193 -8.17 -5.76 6.04
C ARG A 193 -8.99 -7.05 5.93
N GLN A 194 -9.33 -7.48 4.71
CA GLN A 194 -10.06 -8.73 4.51
C GLN A 194 -9.17 -9.94 4.76
N CYS A 195 -7.91 -9.91 4.31
CA CYS A 195 -6.91 -10.96 4.57
C CYS A 195 -6.55 -11.13 6.05
N GLN A 196 -6.78 -10.12 6.88
CA GLN A 196 -6.58 -10.24 8.34
C GLN A 196 -7.79 -10.80 9.07
N ASN A 197 -8.98 -10.68 8.46
CA ASN A 197 -10.25 -11.04 9.08
C ASN A 197 -10.70 -12.47 8.72
N HIS A 198 -10.13 -13.06 7.66
CA HIS A 198 -10.45 -14.39 7.10
C HIS A 198 -9.14 -15.14 6.88
#